data_AF-A0AAD6CGR6-F1
#
_entry.id   AF-A0AAD6CGR6-F1
#
_cell.length_a   1.000
_cell.length_b   1.000
_cell.length_c   1.000
_cell.angle_alpha   90.00
_cell.angle_beta   90.00
_cell.angle_gamma   90.00
#
_symmetry.space_group_name_H-M   'P 1'
#
loop_
_entity.id
_entity.type
_entity.pdbx_description
1 polymer ?
#
loop_
_entity_poly.entity_id
_entity_poly.type
_entity_poly.pdbx_seq_one_letter_code
_entity_poly.pdbx_strand_id
1 'polypeptide(L)'
;MATTYDHVIFVARSSIDRNILNSQRRESEADLNVSLEYTKACYEQAYGPITGLWEFHTFAWPSFLELPETCATIRFFAQRTIDLEDTNTQMMVVLNGWDGLTSHVRSFTTLFRDHASHITIRVFADQPRSFYQVNVAQIFQLFDGILLINPYLEGLPHEQLDEGVMEVLNRMESQLEYSTALFYRYFRTFGALQLN
;
A
#
# COMPACT_ATOMS: atom_id res chain seq x y z
N MET A 1 15.39 12.29 10.79
CA MET A 1 15.22 13.13 9.58
C MET A 1 13.94 12.67 8.91
N ALA A 2 13.05 13.57 8.49
CA ALA A 2 11.86 13.17 7.75
C ALA A 2 12.31 12.62 6.39
N THR A 3 11.94 11.37 6.07
CA THR A 3 12.22 10.79 4.76
C THR A 3 11.52 11.63 3.70
N THR A 4 12.30 12.31 2.86
CA THR A 4 11.79 13.01 1.69
C THR A 4 11.59 12.00 0.58
N TYR A 5 10.38 11.95 0.04
CA TYR A 5 10.05 11.12 -1.12
C TYR A 5 10.11 11.98 -2.37
N ASP A 6 10.85 11.51 -3.36
CA ASP A 6 11.00 12.19 -4.64
C ASP A 6 9.74 12.03 -5.50
N HIS A 7 9.04 10.90 -5.33
CA HIS A 7 7.83 10.58 -6.05
C HIS A 7 6.77 9.95 -5.14
N VAL A 8 5.56 10.53 -5.12
CA VAL A 8 4.41 10.03 -4.36
C VAL A 8 3.26 9.68 -5.31
N ILE A 9 2.88 8.41 -5.36
CA ILE A 9 1.80 7.92 -6.22
C ILE A 9 0.60 7.59 -5.35
N PHE A 10 -0.53 8.26 -5.57
CA PHE A 10 -1.79 7.90 -4.92
C PHE A 10 -2.58 6.96 -5.80
N VAL A 11 -3.03 5.83 -5.24
CA VAL A 11 -3.65 4.74 -5.99
C VAL A 11 -5.05 4.46 -5.49
N ALA A 12 -6.00 4.41 -6.41
CA ALA A 12 -7.34 3.90 -6.15
C ALA A 12 -7.78 2.91 -7.23
N ARG A 13 -8.32 1.77 -6.79
CA ARG A 13 -8.85 0.71 -7.66
C ARG A 13 -10.37 0.69 -7.57
N SER A 14 -11.04 0.75 -8.71
CA SER A 14 -12.46 0.37 -8.76
C SER A 14 -12.59 -1.15 -8.81
N SER A 15 -13.53 -1.68 -8.03
CA SER A 15 -13.88 -3.09 -8.12
C SER A 15 -14.75 -3.37 -9.34
N ILE A 16 -14.42 -4.44 -10.07
CA ILE A 16 -15.24 -4.94 -11.18
C ILE A 16 -16.01 -6.16 -10.68
N ASP A 17 -17.33 -6.13 -10.83
CA ASP A 17 -18.19 -7.26 -10.50
C ASP A 17 -18.24 -8.27 -11.65
N ARG A 18 -18.04 -9.56 -11.38
CA ARG A 18 -18.02 -10.62 -12.41
C ARG A 18 -19.42 -11.04 -12.88
N ASN A 19 -20.47 -10.73 -12.11
CA ASN A 19 -21.80 -11.32 -12.32
C ASN A 19 -22.71 -10.57 -13.30
N ILE A 20 -22.21 -9.54 -13.99
CA ILE A 20 -23.00 -8.82 -14.98
C ILE A 20 -22.25 -8.90 -16.32
N LEU A 21 -22.95 -9.40 -17.35
CA LEU A 21 -22.50 -9.48 -18.76
C LEU A 21 -21.96 -8.16 -19.34
N ASN A 22 -22.10 -7.05 -18.59
CA ASN A 22 -21.40 -5.80 -18.78
C ASN A 22 -20.50 -5.58 -17.56
N SER A 23 -19.19 -5.81 -17.72
CA SER A 23 -18.17 -5.49 -16.72
C SER A 23 -18.11 -3.97 -16.50
N GLN A 24 -19.04 -3.43 -15.71
CA GLN A 24 -19.09 -2.01 -15.38
C GLN A 24 -18.24 -1.77 -14.13
N ARG A 25 -17.42 -0.72 -14.17
CA ARG A 25 -16.75 -0.22 -12.97
C ARG A 25 -17.81 0.15 -11.94
N ARG A 26 -17.61 -0.22 -10.68
CA ARG A 26 -18.50 0.22 -9.58
C ARG A 26 -18.39 1.71 -9.32
N GLU A 27 -17.20 2.26 -9.53
CA GLU A 27 -16.87 3.67 -9.34
C GLU A 27 -16.40 4.27 -10.65
N SER A 28 -16.85 5.49 -10.96
CA SER A 28 -16.33 6.21 -12.12
C SER A 28 -14.90 6.71 -11.84
N GLU A 29 -14.15 7.02 -12.90
CA GLU A 29 -12.82 7.61 -12.75
C GLU A 29 -12.87 8.97 -12.02
N ALA A 30 -13.93 9.74 -12.22
CA ALA A 30 -14.15 11.00 -11.51
C ALA A 30 -14.32 10.77 -10.00
N ASP A 31 -15.10 9.75 -9.60
CA ASP A 31 -15.32 9.40 -8.19
C ASP A 31 -14.01 8.96 -7.52
N LEU A 32 -13.22 8.15 -8.22
CA LEU A 32 -11.91 7.71 -7.73
C LEU A 32 -10.95 8.90 -7.55
N ASN A 33 -10.91 9.82 -8.52
CA ASN A 33 -10.08 11.02 -8.43
C ASN A 33 -10.50 11.92 -7.26
N VAL A 34 -11.80 12.11 -7.02
CA VAL A 34 -12.29 12.83 -5.82
C VAL A 34 -11.85 12.14 -4.54
N SER A 35 -11.91 10.80 -4.50
CA SER A 35 -11.45 10.02 -3.35
C SER A 35 -9.93 10.15 -3.13
N LEU A 36 -9.15 10.22 -4.22
CA LEU A 36 -7.71 10.44 -4.15
C LEU A 36 -7.35 11.86 -3.74
N GLU A 37 -8.08 12.88 -4.19
CA GLU A 37 -7.91 14.25 -3.69
C GLU A 37 -8.14 14.33 -2.19
N TYR A 38 -9.21 13.70 -1.69
CA TYR A 38 -9.45 13.60 -0.26
C TYR A 38 -8.31 12.88 0.47
N THR A 39 -7.84 11.75 -0.07
CA THR A 39 -6.71 10.98 0.50
C THR A 39 -5.44 11.82 0.55
N LYS A 40 -5.13 12.58 -0.51
CA LYS A 40 -4.00 13.51 -0.58
C LYS A 40 -4.13 14.63 0.45
N ALA A 41 -5.30 15.25 0.57
CA ALA A 41 -5.53 16.30 1.56
C ALA A 41 -5.33 15.78 3.00
N CYS A 42 -5.85 14.59 3.31
CA CYS A 42 -5.60 13.95 4.60
C CYS A 42 -4.12 13.61 4.81
N TYR A 43 -3.42 13.17 3.76
CA TYR A 43 -1.99 12.90 3.81
C TYR A 43 -1.21 14.17 4.16
N GLU A 44 -1.47 15.27 3.45
CA GLU A 44 -0.77 16.55 3.66
C GLU A 44 -1.09 17.16 5.04
N GLN A 45 -2.30 16.96 5.54
CA GLN A 45 -2.66 17.35 6.91
C GLN A 45 -1.88 16.55 7.97
N ALA A 46 -1.66 15.25 7.75
CA ALA A 46 -0.99 14.37 8.71
C ALA A 46 0.54 14.49 8.66
N TYR A 47 1.12 14.71 7.47
CA TYR A 47 2.57 14.60 7.26
C TYR A 47 3.22 15.88 6.71
N GLY A 48 2.44 16.92 6.44
CA GLY A 48 2.91 18.13 5.78
C GLY A 48 2.84 18.07 4.25
N PRO A 49 3.12 19.19 3.57
CA PRO A 49 3.00 19.30 2.12
C PRO A 49 3.96 18.35 1.39
N ILE A 50 3.53 17.83 0.24
CA ILE A 50 4.37 16.99 -0.61
C ILE A 50 5.37 17.88 -1.35
N THR A 51 6.66 17.61 -1.18
CA THR A 51 7.74 18.40 -1.80
C THR A 51 8.26 17.81 -3.11
N GLY A 52 8.03 16.51 -3.34
CA GLY A 52 8.42 15.81 -4.56
C GLY A 52 7.35 15.84 -5.65
N LEU A 53 7.58 15.07 -6.71
CA LEU A 53 6.57 14.80 -7.74
C LEU A 53 5.44 13.97 -7.13
N TRP A 54 4.22 14.20 -7.60
CA TRP A 54 3.10 13.35 -7.23
C TRP A 54 2.13 13.17 -8.39
N GLU A 55 1.46 12.02 -8.41
CA GLU A 55 0.48 11.67 -9.43
C GLU A 55 -0.60 10.75 -8.88
N PHE A 56 -1.75 10.73 -9.57
CA PHE A 56 -2.85 9.81 -9.30
C PHE A 56 -2.84 8.66 -10.30
N HIS A 57 -2.99 7.45 -9.79
CA HIS A 57 -3.16 6.26 -10.59
C HIS A 57 -4.49 5.59 -10.24
N THR A 58 -5.40 5.56 -11.21
CA THR A 58 -6.68 4.87 -11.07
C THR A 58 -6.83 3.79 -12.12
N PHE A 59 -7.45 2.68 -11.73
CA PHE A 59 -7.73 1.58 -12.64
C PHE A 59 -8.88 0.74 -12.12
N ALA A 60 -9.36 -0.18 -12.93
CA ALA A 60 -10.39 -1.13 -12.53
C ALA A 60 -9.91 -2.54 -12.79
N TRP A 61 -9.90 -3.35 -11.74
CA TRP A 61 -9.50 -4.74 -11.78
C TRP A 61 -9.95 -5.41 -10.49
N PRO A 62 -10.32 -6.70 -10.46
CA PRO A 62 -10.52 -7.42 -9.21
C PRO A 62 -9.20 -7.54 -8.43
N SER A 63 -9.14 -7.10 -7.17
CA SER A 63 -7.90 -7.08 -6.37
C SER A 63 -7.20 -8.44 -6.28
N PHE A 64 -7.96 -9.53 -6.25
CA PHE A 64 -7.46 -10.89 -6.08
C PHE A 64 -7.01 -11.56 -7.39
N LEU A 65 -7.32 -11.00 -8.55
CA LEU A 65 -6.88 -11.56 -9.82
C LEU A 65 -5.51 -11.01 -10.19
N GLU A 66 -4.69 -11.87 -10.78
CA GLU A 66 -3.43 -11.48 -11.35
C GLU A 66 -3.63 -10.34 -12.36
N LEU A 67 -2.94 -9.22 -12.14
CA LEU A 67 -2.78 -8.18 -13.14
C LEU A 67 -1.99 -8.76 -14.31
N PRO A 68 -2.50 -8.66 -15.56
CA PRO A 68 -1.73 -9.06 -16.72
C PRO A 68 -0.43 -8.26 -16.80
N GLU A 69 0.69 -8.90 -17.16
CA GLU A 69 2.01 -8.25 -17.29
C GLU A 69 1.97 -7.08 -18.29
N THR A 70 1.08 -7.15 -19.29
CA THR A 70 0.88 -6.12 -20.30
C THR A 70 -0.22 -5.12 -19.93
N CYS A 71 -0.72 -5.10 -18.69
CA CYS A 71 -1.73 -4.12 -18.30
C CYS A 71 -1.12 -2.73 -18.08
N ALA A 72 -1.96 -1.69 -18.15
CA ALA A 72 -1.50 -0.30 -17.99
C ALA A 72 -0.90 -0.04 -16.61
N THR A 73 -1.38 -0.71 -15.56
CA THR A 73 -0.86 -0.56 -14.18
C THR A 73 0.55 -1.12 -14.04
N ILE A 74 0.85 -2.30 -14.58
CA ILE A 74 2.22 -2.85 -14.54
C ILE A 74 3.19 -1.92 -15.28
N ARG A 75 2.83 -1.48 -16.50
CA ARG A 75 3.67 -0.53 -17.26
C ARG A 75 3.84 0.81 -16.56
N PHE A 76 2.79 1.29 -15.92
CA PHE A 76 2.82 2.55 -15.17
C PHE A 76 3.89 2.46 -14.09
N PHE A 77 3.83 1.47 -13.20
CA PHE A 77 4.82 1.31 -12.13
C PHE A 77 6.23 1.05 -12.69
N ALA A 78 6.38 0.15 -13.67
CA ALA A 78 7.67 -0.13 -14.29
C ALA A 78 8.34 1.15 -14.81
N GLN A 79 7.59 2.06 -15.44
CA GLN A 79 8.14 3.32 -15.93
C GLN A 79 8.62 4.27 -14.81
N ARG A 80 8.01 4.21 -13.63
CA ARG A 80 8.37 5.07 -12.49
C ARG A 80 9.49 4.47 -11.65
N THR A 81 9.75 3.17 -11.76
CA THR A 81 10.79 2.51 -10.97
C THR A 81 12.14 2.46 -11.66
N ILE A 82 12.23 2.77 -12.98
CA ILE A 82 13.47 2.72 -13.77
C ILE A 82 14.64 3.43 -13.08
N ASP A 83 14.41 4.60 -12.47
CA ASP A 83 15.49 5.42 -11.93
C ASP A 83 15.79 5.16 -10.44
N LEU A 84 15.03 4.31 -9.74
CA LEU A 84 15.11 4.21 -8.27
C LEU A 84 16.50 3.80 -7.75
N GLU A 85 17.16 2.87 -8.43
CA GLU A 85 18.47 2.34 -8.03
C GLU A 85 19.62 3.29 -8.38
N ASP A 86 19.58 3.89 -9.57
CA ASP A 86 20.66 4.72 -10.09
C ASP A 86 20.73 6.11 -9.43
N THR A 87 19.62 6.63 -8.91
CA THR A 87 19.54 7.99 -8.33
C THR A 87 19.34 8.01 -6.82
N ASN A 88 19.35 6.84 -6.15
CA ASN A 88 19.00 6.69 -4.73
C ASN A 88 17.64 7.34 -4.38
N THR A 89 16.73 7.32 -5.36
CA THR A 89 15.42 7.95 -5.28
C THR A 89 14.49 7.09 -4.42
N GLN A 90 13.64 7.76 -3.63
CA GLN A 90 12.66 7.10 -2.77
C GLN A 90 11.25 7.37 -3.28
N MET A 91 10.50 6.30 -3.51
CA MET A 91 9.11 6.36 -3.95
C MET A 91 8.16 5.98 -2.82
N MET A 92 7.03 6.66 -2.76
CA MET A 92 5.93 6.30 -1.88
C MET A 92 4.68 6.00 -2.68
N VAL A 93 4.01 4.91 -2.32
CA VAL A 93 2.74 4.52 -2.92
C VAL A 93 1.66 4.58 -1.84
N VAL A 94 0.70 5.48 -2.01
CA VAL A 94 -0.40 5.68 -1.07
C VAL A 94 -1.64 4.97 -1.60
N LEU A 95 -2.04 3.88 -0.94
CA LEU A 95 -3.20 3.06 -1.31
C LEU A 95 -4.45 3.56 -0.62
N ASN A 96 -5.50 3.79 -1.39
CA ASN A 96 -6.83 4.08 -0.88
C ASN A 96 -7.56 2.78 -0.52
N GLY A 97 -7.40 2.33 0.73
CA GLY A 97 -7.93 1.07 1.23
C GLY A 97 -6.95 -0.11 1.15
N TRP A 98 -7.20 -1.13 1.97
CA TRP A 98 -6.33 -2.32 2.12
C TRP A 98 -6.11 -3.10 0.83
N ASP A 99 -7.07 -3.07 -0.09
CA ASP A 99 -7.03 -3.76 -1.38
C ASP A 99 -7.01 -2.77 -2.57
N GLY A 100 -6.57 -1.53 -2.31
CA GLY A 100 -6.57 -0.41 -3.27
C GLY A 100 -5.65 -0.58 -4.47
N LEU A 101 -4.88 -1.67 -4.54
CA LEU A 101 -4.02 -2.03 -5.68
C LEU A 101 -4.20 -3.51 -6.07
N THR A 102 -3.72 -4.42 -5.24
CA THR A 102 -3.84 -5.86 -5.48
C THR A 102 -3.73 -6.62 -4.17
N SER A 103 -4.39 -7.77 -4.09
CA SER A 103 -4.21 -8.81 -3.07
C SER A 103 -3.60 -10.10 -3.66
N HIS A 104 -3.20 -10.06 -4.94
CA HIS A 104 -2.56 -11.18 -5.63
C HIS A 104 -1.03 -11.12 -5.51
N VAL A 105 -0.43 -12.16 -4.91
CA VAL A 105 1.01 -12.21 -4.57
C VAL A 105 1.91 -11.98 -5.78
N ARG A 106 1.63 -12.60 -6.93
CA ARG A 106 2.47 -12.44 -8.12
C ARG A 106 2.42 -11.02 -8.65
N SER A 107 1.25 -10.39 -8.66
CA SER A 107 1.12 -9.01 -9.15
C SER A 107 1.82 -8.03 -8.22
N PHE A 108 1.72 -8.23 -6.90
CA PHE A 108 2.49 -7.44 -5.95
C PHE A 108 4.00 -7.64 -6.14
N THR A 109 4.43 -8.88 -6.41
CA THR A 109 5.81 -9.21 -6.73
C THR A 109 6.30 -8.49 -7.98
N THR A 110 5.56 -8.57 -9.09
CA THR A 110 5.88 -7.89 -10.34
C THR A 110 5.99 -6.38 -10.18
N LEU A 111 5.18 -5.78 -9.31
CA LEU A 111 5.15 -4.34 -9.13
C LEU A 111 6.32 -3.81 -8.29
N PHE A 112 6.78 -4.57 -7.29
CA PHE A 112 7.61 -4.00 -6.22
C PHE A 112 8.86 -4.81 -5.83
N ARG A 113 9.00 -6.09 -6.21
CA ARG A 113 10.06 -6.94 -5.64
C ARG A 113 11.46 -6.42 -5.92
N ASP A 114 11.72 -6.04 -7.16
CA ASP A 114 13.07 -5.65 -7.59
C ASP A 114 13.54 -4.36 -6.89
N HIS A 115 12.61 -3.48 -6.52
CA HIS A 115 12.91 -2.17 -5.91
C HIS A 115 12.33 -2.00 -4.50
N ALA A 116 12.09 -3.11 -3.80
CA ALA A 116 11.36 -3.11 -2.53
C ALA A 116 11.98 -2.22 -1.44
N SER A 117 13.31 -2.03 -1.45
CA SER A 117 14.04 -1.17 -0.51
C SER A 117 13.87 0.32 -0.77
N HIS A 118 13.41 0.72 -1.96
CA HIS A 118 13.22 2.10 -2.39
C HIS A 118 11.75 2.54 -2.36
N ILE A 119 10.85 1.64 -2.00
CA ILE A 119 9.41 1.84 -2.07
C ILE A 119 8.80 1.71 -0.67
N THR A 120 8.15 2.77 -0.22
CA THR A 120 7.29 2.74 0.97
C THR A 120 5.83 2.68 0.55
N ILE A 121 5.04 1.76 1.10
CA ILE A 121 3.59 1.78 0.94
C ILE A 121 2.95 2.44 2.15
N ARG A 122 1.94 3.29 1.92
CA ARG A 122 1.04 3.77 2.97
C ARG A 122 -0.40 3.45 2.61
N VAL A 123 -1.12 2.83 3.51
CA VAL A 123 -2.52 2.47 3.29
C VAL A 123 -3.41 3.44 4.06
N PHE A 124 -4.34 4.10 3.38
CA PHE A 124 -5.37 4.93 4.01
C PHE A 124 -6.66 4.12 4.17
N ALA A 125 -6.91 3.61 5.38
CA ALA A 125 -7.98 2.65 5.64
C ALA A 125 -8.60 2.79 7.04
N ASP A 126 -9.59 1.94 7.33
CA ASP A 126 -10.36 1.83 8.58
C ASP A 126 -11.33 3.00 8.87
N GLN A 127 -12.03 2.95 10.01
CA GLN A 127 -12.97 3.98 10.46
C GLN A 127 -12.76 4.27 11.96
N PRO A 128 -12.32 5.48 12.35
CA PRO A 128 -11.93 6.60 11.49
C PRO A 128 -10.70 6.27 10.63
N ARG A 129 -10.63 6.85 9.42
CA ARG A 129 -9.55 6.54 8.48
C ARG A 129 -8.19 7.02 8.99
N SER A 130 -7.19 6.16 8.89
CA SER A 130 -5.80 6.42 9.30
C SER A 130 -4.81 5.90 8.27
N PHE A 131 -3.58 6.40 8.33
CA PHE A 131 -2.48 5.93 7.47
C PHE A 131 -1.65 4.86 8.18
N TYR A 132 -1.46 3.74 7.49
CA TYR A 132 -0.65 2.61 7.95
C TYR A 132 0.56 2.49 7.03
N GLN A 133 1.76 2.68 7.57
CA GLN A 133 2.99 2.52 6.80
C GLN A 133 3.37 1.04 6.71
N VAL A 134 3.74 0.59 5.52
CA VAL A 134 4.08 -0.80 5.22
C VAL A 134 5.51 -0.85 4.70
N ASN A 135 6.32 -1.71 5.31
CA ASN A 135 7.66 -2.01 4.84
C ASN A 135 7.59 -3.08 3.73
N VAL A 136 7.79 -2.65 2.48
CA VAL A 136 7.65 -3.51 1.30
C VAL A 136 8.68 -4.64 1.28
N ALA A 137 9.93 -4.36 1.69
CA ALA A 137 10.96 -5.38 1.80
C ALA A 137 10.60 -6.46 2.83
N GLN A 138 10.05 -6.07 3.99
CA GLN A 138 9.56 -7.03 5.00
C GLN A 138 8.38 -7.87 4.48
N ILE A 139 7.48 -7.30 3.66
CA ILE A 139 6.42 -8.09 3.01
C ILE A 139 6.99 -9.21 2.15
N PHE A 140 8.06 -8.96 1.39
CA PHE A 140 8.72 -10.01 0.62
C PHE A 140 9.42 -11.05 1.50
N GLN A 141 10.02 -10.65 2.62
CA GLN A 141 10.54 -11.59 3.60
C GLN A 141 9.45 -12.49 4.19
N LEU A 142 8.22 -11.96 4.38
CA LEU A 142 7.06 -12.75 4.79
C LEU A 142 6.59 -13.71 3.69
N PHE A 143 6.53 -13.27 2.43
CA PHE A 143 6.18 -14.14 1.30
C PHE A 143 7.18 -15.28 1.11
N ASP A 144 8.47 -15.01 1.31
CA ASP A 144 9.55 -15.97 1.17
C ASP A 144 9.70 -16.88 2.42
N GLY A 145 8.90 -16.64 3.47
CA GLY A 145 8.91 -17.42 4.72
C GLY A 145 10.14 -17.19 5.60
N ILE A 146 10.91 -16.13 5.33
CA ILE A 146 12.11 -15.74 6.08
C ILE A 146 11.72 -15.07 7.39
N LEU A 147 10.67 -14.24 7.35
CA LEU A 147 10.08 -13.60 8.52
C LEU A 147 8.78 -14.33 8.90
N LEU A 148 8.51 -14.46 10.19
CA LEU A 148 7.24 -14.96 10.71
C LEU A 148 6.57 -13.85 11.53
N ILE A 149 5.29 -13.56 11.23
CA ILE A 149 4.51 -12.63 12.06
C ILE A 149 4.33 -13.28 13.42
N ASN A 150 4.74 -12.58 14.48
CA ASN A 150 4.54 -13.04 15.84
C ASN A 150 3.01 -13.23 16.11
N PRO A 151 2.55 -14.45 16.44
CA PRO A 151 1.14 -14.72 16.70
C PRO A 151 0.59 -13.92 17.90
N TYR A 152 1.45 -13.48 18.83
CA TYR A 152 1.03 -12.69 20.00
C TYR A 152 0.64 -11.24 19.69
N LEU A 153 0.85 -10.76 18.45
CA LEU A 153 0.26 -9.49 17.98
C LEU A 153 -1.23 -9.63 17.65
N GLU A 154 -1.84 -10.81 17.82
CA GLU A 154 -3.29 -11.00 17.79
C GLU A 154 -3.92 -10.51 19.11
N GLY A 155 -4.49 -9.30 19.10
CA GLY A 155 -5.44 -8.87 20.13
C GLY A 155 -4.91 -8.02 21.29
N LEU A 156 -3.77 -7.33 21.15
CA LEU A 156 -3.32 -6.39 22.18
C LEU A 156 -4.19 -5.11 22.21
N PRO A 157 -4.82 -4.76 23.35
CA PRO A 157 -5.46 -3.47 23.54
C PRO A 157 -4.41 -2.36 23.75
N HIS A 158 -4.75 -1.15 23.32
CA HIS A 158 -3.93 0.05 23.48
C HIS A 158 -3.72 0.42 24.96
N GLU A 159 -2.47 0.44 25.43
CA GLU A 159 -2.10 1.21 26.62
C GLU A 159 -1.09 2.33 26.29
N GLN A 160 -1.29 3.48 26.94
CA GLN A 160 -0.55 4.72 26.79
C GLN A 160 0.80 4.65 27.51
N LEU A 161 1.86 4.25 26.82
CA LEU A 161 3.29 4.44 27.17
C LEU A 161 3.79 5.90 27.11
N ASP A 162 4.82 6.35 27.83
CA ASP A 162 5.80 7.41 27.45
C ASP A 162 7.15 7.23 28.19
N GLU A 163 8.26 7.13 27.46
CA GLU A 163 9.56 7.78 27.70
C GLU A 163 10.46 7.75 26.44
N GLY A 164 10.26 8.76 25.59
CA GLY A 164 11.38 9.59 25.13
C GLY A 164 11.79 9.46 23.66
N VAL A 165 12.66 8.51 23.31
CA VAL A 165 13.23 8.41 21.95
C VAL A 165 13.43 6.97 21.51
N MET A 166 13.92 6.09 22.40
CA MET A 166 13.95 4.65 22.13
C MET A 166 12.54 4.04 22.18
N GLU A 167 11.64 4.51 23.04
CA GLU A 167 10.24 4.12 22.96
C GLU A 167 9.53 4.68 21.73
N VAL A 168 9.91 5.86 21.25
CA VAL A 168 9.33 6.42 20.01
C VAL A 168 9.81 5.60 18.82
N LEU A 169 11.11 5.29 18.73
CA LEU A 169 11.64 4.41 17.69
C LEU A 169 11.06 2.99 17.81
N ASN A 170 11.01 2.40 19.01
CA ASN A 170 10.39 1.09 19.23
C ASN A 170 8.89 1.12 18.98
N ARG A 171 8.18 2.23 19.23
CA ARG A 171 6.76 2.37 18.87
C ARG A 171 6.57 2.58 17.39
N MET A 172 7.41 3.35 16.72
CA MET A 172 7.36 3.54 15.28
C MET A 172 7.71 2.23 14.58
N GLU A 173 8.68 1.48 15.09
CA GLU A 173 9.05 0.14 14.64
C GLU A 173 7.94 -0.86 14.96
N SER A 174 7.38 -0.88 16.18
CA SER A 174 6.23 -1.73 16.53
C SER A 174 4.99 -1.37 15.71
N GLN A 175 4.76 -0.09 15.41
CA GLN A 175 3.68 0.38 14.56
C GLN A 175 3.92 0.00 13.11
N LEU A 176 5.16 0.03 12.63
CA LEU A 176 5.55 -0.38 11.28
C LEU A 176 5.44 -1.90 11.13
N GLU A 177 5.96 -2.67 12.08
CA GLU A 177 5.80 -4.13 12.16
C GLU A 177 4.33 -4.51 12.24
N TYR A 178 3.56 -3.84 13.10
CA TYR A 178 2.12 -4.04 13.22
C TYR A 178 1.39 -3.71 11.93
N SER A 179 1.66 -2.55 11.32
CA SER A 179 1.02 -2.12 10.07
C SER A 179 1.38 -3.04 8.89
N THR A 180 2.63 -3.50 8.83
CA THR A 180 3.12 -4.45 7.84
C THR A 180 2.46 -5.82 8.04
N ALA A 181 2.35 -6.28 9.28
CA ALA A 181 1.63 -7.51 9.62
C ALA A 181 0.13 -7.42 9.29
N LEU A 182 -0.51 -6.28 9.59
CA LEU A 182 -1.92 -6.03 9.30
C LEU A 182 -2.17 -6.00 7.80
N PHE A 183 -1.31 -5.31 7.04
CA PHE A 183 -1.36 -5.30 5.58
C PHE A 183 -1.22 -6.72 5.02
N TYR A 184 -0.22 -7.48 5.47
CA TYR A 184 -0.02 -8.86 5.03
C TYR A 184 -1.25 -9.74 5.33
N ARG A 185 -1.86 -9.60 6.51
CA ARG A 185 -3.08 -10.33 6.89
C ARG A 185 -4.24 -9.98 5.97
N TYR A 186 -4.54 -8.71 5.75
CA TYR A 186 -5.60 -8.31 4.82
C TYR A 186 -5.31 -8.76 3.39
N PHE A 187 -4.08 -8.58 2.93
CA PHE A 187 -3.62 -9.05 1.62
C PHE A 187 -3.88 -10.55 1.45
N ARG A 188 -3.53 -11.36 2.45
CA ARG A 188 -3.81 -12.81 2.48
C ARG A 188 -5.29 -13.11 2.55
N THR A 189 -6.08 -12.44 3.40
CA THR A 189 -7.53 -12.66 3.51
C THR A 189 -8.23 -12.37 2.20
N PHE A 190 -7.94 -11.23 1.57
CA PHE A 190 -8.52 -10.87 0.28
C PHE A 190 -8.08 -11.80 -0.86
N GLY A 191 -6.83 -12.29 -0.81
CA GLY A 191 -6.35 -13.32 -1.75
C GLY A 191 -6.94 -14.71 -1.49
N ALA A 192 -7.20 -15.06 -0.22
CA ALA A 192 -7.66 -16.38 0.23
C ALA A 192 -9.17 -16.58 0.22
N LEU A 193 -9.98 -15.53 0.04
CA LEU A 193 -11.43 -15.61 -0.25
C LEU A 193 -11.77 -16.39 -1.55
N GLN A 194 -10.80 -17.11 -2.12
CA GLN A 194 -10.90 -18.04 -3.25
C GLN A 194 -11.03 -19.52 -2.86
N LEU A 195 -10.89 -19.91 -1.58
CA LEU A 195 -10.87 -21.34 -1.21
C LEU A 195 -12.17 -21.86 -0.56
N ASN A 196 -13.23 -21.05 -0.50
CA ASN A 196 -14.57 -21.49 -0.07
C ASN A 196 -15.61 -21.20 -1.16
#